data_AF-A0A960Q9R4-F1
#
_entry.id   AF-A0A960Q9R4-F1
#
_cell.length_a   1.000
_cell.length_b   1.000
_cell.length_c   1.000
_cell.angle_alpha   90.00
_cell.angle_beta   90.00
_cell.angle_gamma   90.00
#
_symmetry.space_group_name_H-M   'P 1'
#
loop_
_entity.id
_entity.type
_entity.pdbx_description
1 polymer ?
#
loop_
_entity_poly.entity_id
_entity_poly.type
_entity_poly.pdbx_seq_one_letter_code
_entity_poly.pdbx_strand_id
1 'polypeptide(L)'
;VHAGTTMEPDVNRVLSEEVFPGVPLVGMYGTSTTGISYQKKLEVEDDYRVVYVPSSPMIVLDPVDDAGRPVAYGEEGRVATYRLTEDSLIPGFWERDRARRVRPYGAWAELYPWDWIGDPYSPEFTVEGKVEGVY
;
A
#
# COMPACT_ATOMS: atom_id res chain seq x y z
N VAL A 1 14.08 -1.87 -6.73
CA VAL A 1 12.79 -1.17 -6.68
C VAL A 1 11.75 -2.06 -7.31
N HIS A 2 10.57 -2.18 -6.71
CA HIS A 2 9.42 -2.91 -7.29
C HIS A 2 8.19 -1.99 -7.32
N ALA A 3 7.27 -2.26 -8.24
CA ALA A 3 6.06 -1.46 -8.45
C ALA A 3 4.92 -2.37 -8.90
N GLY A 4 3.69 -1.88 -8.75
CA GLY A 4 2.47 -2.64 -9.04
C GLY A 4 1.84 -3.25 -7.79
N THR A 5 0.96 -4.23 -7.98
CA THR A 5 0.23 -4.89 -6.90
C THR A 5 0.97 -6.12 -6.34
N THR A 6 0.79 -6.33 -5.04
CA THR A 6 1.30 -7.36 -4.12
C THR A 6 2.55 -8.14 -4.51
N MET A 7 3.59 -7.94 -3.72
CA MET A 7 4.64 -8.94 -3.52
C MET A 7 4.23 -9.85 -2.36
N GLU A 8 4.17 -11.16 -2.58
CA GLU A 8 3.88 -12.10 -1.50
C GLU A 8 4.99 -12.11 -0.44
N PRO A 9 4.68 -12.35 0.85
CA PRO A 9 5.68 -12.35 1.91
C PRO A 9 6.84 -13.34 1.67
N ASP A 10 6.54 -14.54 1.18
CA ASP A 10 7.57 -15.54 0.85
C ASP A 10 8.50 -15.07 -0.27
N VAL A 11 7.95 -14.38 -1.27
CA VAL A 11 8.74 -13.76 -2.35
C VAL A 11 9.62 -12.65 -1.78
N ASN A 12 9.06 -11.76 -0.96
CA ASN A 12 9.81 -10.68 -0.33
C ASN A 12 10.93 -11.22 0.59
N ARG A 13 10.69 -12.32 1.30
CA ARG A 13 11.69 -13.03 2.10
C ARG A 13 12.84 -13.54 1.25
N VAL A 14 12.55 -14.34 0.22
CA VAL A 14 13.59 -14.87 -0.69
C VAL A 14 14.38 -13.74 -1.34
N LEU A 15 13.71 -12.68 -1.80
CA LEU A 15 14.38 -11.54 -2.41
C LEU A 15 15.28 -10.80 -1.40
N SER A 16 14.80 -10.57 -0.19
CA SER A 16 15.52 -9.81 0.85
C SER A 16 16.70 -10.59 1.44
N GLU A 17 16.54 -11.90 1.64
CA GLU A 17 17.50 -12.73 2.36
C GLU A 17 18.48 -13.46 1.44
N GLU A 18 18.00 -13.98 0.31
CA GLU A 18 18.75 -14.92 -0.52
C GLU A 18 19.29 -14.26 -1.79
N VAL A 19 18.45 -13.48 -2.49
CA VAL A 19 18.80 -12.90 -3.79
C VAL A 19 19.56 -11.58 -3.64
N PHE A 20 19.11 -10.71 -2.74
CA PHE A 20 19.66 -9.37 -2.55
C PHE A 20 20.03 -9.07 -1.09
N PRO A 21 20.87 -9.91 -0.45
CA PRO A 21 21.22 -9.74 0.96
C PRO A 21 21.86 -8.37 1.21
N GLY A 22 21.29 -7.61 2.15
CA GLY A 22 21.78 -6.29 2.55
C GLY A 22 21.48 -5.15 1.57
N VAL A 23 20.78 -5.42 0.47
CA VAL A 23 20.36 -4.39 -0.49
C VAL A 23 18.94 -3.93 -0.15
N PRO A 24 18.68 -2.62 -0.03
CA PRO A 24 17.33 -2.13 0.20
C PRO A 24 16.37 -2.49 -0.93
N LEU A 25 15.31 -3.25 -0.61
CA LEU A 25 14.15 -3.42 -1.48
C LEU A 25 13.13 -2.33 -1.16
N VAL A 26 12.78 -1.54 -2.18
CA VAL A 26 11.85 -0.42 -2.05
C VAL A 26 10.70 -0.64 -3.02
N GLY A 27 9.50 -0.79 -2.47
CA GLY A 27 8.24 -0.83 -3.20
C GLY A 27 7.65 0.55 -3.45
N MET A 28 6.90 0.66 -4.54
CA MET A 28 6.09 1.82 -4.88
C MET A 28 4.67 1.36 -5.18
N TYR A 29 3.70 1.83 -4.39
CA TYR A 29 2.30 1.68 -4.71
C TYR A 29 1.83 2.96 -5.40
N GLY A 30 1.53 2.82 -6.69
CA GLY A 30 1.10 3.91 -7.55
C GLY A 30 -0.34 3.72 -7.99
N THR A 31 -1.14 4.77 -7.91
CA THR A 31 -2.43 4.84 -8.61
C THR A 31 -2.44 6.06 -9.52
N SER A 32 -3.23 6.01 -10.59
CA SER A 32 -3.39 7.17 -11.47
C SER A 32 -4.01 8.39 -10.75
N THR A 33 -4.70 8.16 -9.62
CA THR A 33 -5.36 9.23 -8.86
C THR A 33 -4.42 9.87 -7.83
N THR A 34 -3.55 9.09 -7.19
CA THR A 34 -2.74 9.59 -6.06
C THR A 34 -1.24 9.73 -6.32
N GLY A 35 -0.74 9.26 -7.47
CA GLY A 35 0.70 9.13 -7.64
C GLY A 35 1.26 8.02 -6.75
N ILE A 36 2.48 8.19 -6.24
CA ILE A 36 3.26 7.12 -5.58
C ILE A 36 3.24 7.27 -4.04
N SER A 37 2.95 6.16 -3.36
CA SER A 37 3.24 5.94 -1.94
C SER A 37 4.38 4.94 -1.81
N TYR A 38 5.35 5.23 -0.93
CA TYR A 38 6.54 4.41 -0.78
C TYR A 38 6.33 3.33 0.28
N GLN A 39 6.90 2.15 0.01
CA GLN A 39 7.02 1.09 1.01
C GLN A 39 7.90 1.60 2.15
N LYS A 40 7.44 1.47 3.41
CA LYS A 40 8.30 1.71 4.58
C LYS A 40 9.44 0.70 4.61
N LYS A 41 10.55 1.04 5.24
CA LYS A 41 11.64 0.07 5.41
C LYS A 41 11.12 -1.21 6.09
N LEU A 42 11.52 -2.36 5.55
CA LEU A 42 11.19 -3.66 6.12
C LEU A 42 11.81 -3.80 7.51
N GLU A 43 10.98 -4.14 8.48
CA GLU A 43 11.28 -4.41 9.89
C GLU A 43 10.80 -5.83 10.25
N VAL A 44 11.23 -6.36 11.38
CA VAL A 44 10.92 -7.75 11.79
C VAL A 44 9.41 -7.94 11.98
N GLU A 45 8.75 -6.91 12.50
CA GLU A 45 7.32 -6.85 12.78
C GLU A 45 6.46 -6.92 11.50
N ASP A 46 7.05 -6.68 10.32
CA ASP A 46 6.35 -6.79 9.04
C ASP A 46 6.08 -8.22 8.63
N ASP A 47 6.85 -9.21 9.13
CA ASP A 47 6.80 -10.60 8.66
C ASP A 47 6.83 -10.68 7.12
N TYR A 48 7.76 -9.92 6.51
CA TYR A 48 7.93 -9.78 5.06
C TYR A 48 6.73 -9.21 4.29
N ARG A 49 5.68 -8.74 4.96
CA ARG A 49 4.55 -8.06 4.33
C ARG A 49 4.96 -6.67 3.85
N VAL A 50 4.26 -6.19 2.82
CA VAL A 50 4.57 -4.89 2.21
C VAL A 50 3.60 -3.85 2.73
N VAL A 51 4.14 -2.79 3.34
CA VAL A 51 3.36 -1.68 3.90
C VAL A 51 3.77 -0.37 3.27
N TYR A 52 2.78 0.36 2.76
CA TYR A 52 2.95 1.63 2.06
C TYR A 52 2.47 2.80 2.91
N VAL A 53 3.28 3.86 2.92
CA VAL A 53 3.00 5.08 3.67
C VAL A 53 2.59 6.18 2.69
N PRO A 54 1.32 6.63 2.71
CA PRO A 54 0.86 7.71 1.84
C PRO A 54 1.38 9.08 2.33
N SER A 55 1.49 10.04 1.40
CA SER A 55 1.95 11.41 1.69
C SER A 55 0.84 12.28 2.28
N SER A 56 0.33 11.92 3.45
CA SER A 56 -0.71 12.67 4.17
C SER A 56 -0.19 14.07 4.57
N PRO A 57 -1.02 15.13 4.53
CA PRO A 57 -2.45 15.14 4.20
C PRO A 57 -2.76 15.29 2.70
N MET A 58 -1.75 15.43 1.85
CA MET A 58 -1.96 15.66 0.41
C MET A 58 -2.52 14.42 -0.29
N ILE A 59 -2.09 13.24 0.15
CA ILE A 59 -2.52 11.94 -0.36
C ILE A 59 -2.97 11.09 0.82
N VAL A 60 -4.19 10.57 0.76
CA VAL A 60 -4.72 9.61 1.75
C VAL A 60 -5.24 8.39 1.00
N LEU A 61 -4.92 7.21 1.53
CA LEU A 61 -5.37 5.91 1.04
C LEU A 61 -6.13 5.24 2.18
N ASP A 62 -7.45 5.11 2.05
CA ASP A 62 -8.34 4.65 3.11
C ASP A 62 -9.04 3.37 2.66
N PRO A 63 -8.71 2.20 3.23
CA PRO A 63 -9.50 1.00 2.99
C PRO A 63 -10.89 1.13 3.62
N VAL A 64 -11.93 1.05 2.80
CA VAL A 64 -13.34 1.25 3.21
C VAL A 64 -14.22 0.02 2.95
N ASP A 65 -15.31 -0.07 3.72
CA ASP A 65 -16.41 -1.02 3.49
C ASP A 65 -17.34 -0.56 2.35
N ASP A 66 -18.35 -1.37 2.04
CA ASP A 66 -19.32 -1.08 0.96
C ASP A 66 -20.18 0.18 1.22
N ALA A 67 -20.19 0.70 2.45
CA ALA A 67 -20.85 1.95 2.80
C ALA A 67 -19.89 3.16 2.77
N GLY A 68 -18.63 2.95 2.37
CA GLY A 68 -17.60 3.99 2.31
C GLY A 68 -17.02 4.38 3.66
N ARG A 69 -17.17 3.52 4.68
CA ARG A 69 -16.63 3.78 6.02
C ARG A 69 -15.28 3.07 6.18
N PRO A 70 -14.28 3.69 6.82
CA PRO A 70 -13.00 3.03 7.06
C PRO A 70 -13.17 1.70 7.79
N VAL A 71 -12.52 0.64 7.30
CA VAL A 71 -12.50 -0.66 7.96
C VAL A 71 -11.65 -0.62 9.23
N ALA A 72 -11.77 -1.62 10.12
CA ALA A 72 -10.92 -1.69 11.30
C ALA A 72 -9.44 -1.95 10.92
N TYR A 73 -8.50 -1.61 11.80
CA TYR A 73 -7.10 -1.96 11.58
C TYR A 73 -6.93 -3.49 11.53
N GLY A 74 -6.14 -3.96 10.57
CA GLY A 74 -5.97 -5.39 10.29
C GLY A 74 -6.98 -5.94 9.27
N GLU A 75 -8.11 -5.27 9.08
CA GLU A 75 -9.13 -5.65 8.11
C GLU A 75 -8.82 -5.09 6.72
N GLU A 76 -9.44 -5.72 5.72
CA GLU A 76 -9.29 -5.36 4.32
C GLU A 76 -10.53 -4.62 3.81
N GLY A 77 -10.31 -3.57 3.03
CA GLY A 77 -11.35 -2.80 2.36
C GLY A 77 -10.94 -2.43 0.94
N ARG A 78 -11.89 -1.89 0.17
CA ARG A 78 -11.58 -1.24 -1.11
C ARG A 78 -10.85 0.07 -0.83
N VAL A 79 -9.81 0.38 -1.57
CA VAL A 79 -9.04 1.61 -1.33
C VAL A 79 -9.82 2.82 -1.86
N ALA A 80 -10.25 3.69 -0.95
CA ALA A 80 -10.70 5.04 -1.26
C ALA A 80 -9.51 5.99 -1.26
N THR A 81 -9.34 6.76 -2.33
CA THR A 81 -8.22 7.67 -2.51
C THR A 81 -8.65 9.12 -2.38
N TYR A 82 -7.82 9.89 -1.68
CA TYR A 82 -7.97 11.32 -1.55
C TYR A 82 -6.71 12.01 -2.02
N ARG A 83 -6.87 12.99 -2.90
CA ARG A 83 -5.80 13.90 -3.32
C ARG A 83 -6.23 15.34 -3.07
N LEU A 84 -5.44 16.04 -2.29
CA LEU A 84 -5.63 17.45 -1.94
C LEU A 84 -4.32 18.19 -2.17
N THR A 85 -4.11 18.61 -3.41
CA THR A 85 -2.95 19.39 -3.84
C THR A 85 -3.42 20.67 -4.54
N GLU A 86 -2.53 21.65 -4.73
CA GLU A 86 -2.89 22.93 -5.38
C GLU A 86 -3.45 22.76 -6.80
N ASP A 87 -3.05 21.69 -7.47
CA ASP A 87 -3.40 21.36 -8.86
C ASP A 87 -4.52 20.31 -9.00
N SER A 88 -4.94 19.64 -7.91
CA SER A 88 -5.87 18.52 -7.98
C SER A 88 -6.67 18.29 -6.70
N LEU A 89 -7.98 18.04 -6.87
CA LEU A 89 -8.89 17.62 -5.82
C LEU A 89 -9.60 16.32 -6.23
N ILE A 90 -9.28 15.23 -5.54
CA ILE A 90 -9.95 13.94 -5.66
C ILE A 90 -10.50 13.58 -4.28
N PRO A 91 -11.83 13.69 -4.03
CA PRO A 91 -12.40 13.42 -2.73
C PRO A 91 -13.02 12.02 -2.65
N GLY A 92 -12.22 11.01 -2.29
CA GLY A 92 -12.71 9.66 -2.00
C GLY A 92 -13.05 8.85 -3.24
N PHE A 93 -12.19 8.87 -4.26
CA PHE A 93 -12.35 8.02 -5.43
C PHE A 93 -12.09 6.55 -5.05
N TRP A 94 -12.98 5.64 -5.43
CA TRP A 94 -12.84 4.23 -5.10
C TRP A 94 -12.01 3.53 -6.16
N GLU A 95 -10.79 3.13 -5.80
CA GLU A 95 -9.91 2.37 -6.68
C GLU A 95 -10.43 0.94 -6.89
N ARG A 96 -9.86 0.28 -7.90
CA ARG A 96 -10.06 -1.15 -8.15
C ARG A 96 -9.40 -2.03 -7.10
N ASP A 97 -8.42 -1.49 -6.38
CA ASP A 97 -7.60 -2.21 -5.44
C ASP A 97 -8.27 -2.39 -4.08
N ARG A 98 -7.88 -3.48 -3.42
CA ARG A 98 -8.14 -3.76 -2.02
C ARG A 98 -6.83 -3.75 -1.25
N ALA A 99 -6.87 -3.30 -0.01
CA ALA A 99 -5.72 -3.29 0.86
C ALA A 99 -6.13 -3.45 2.33
N ARG A 100 -5.21 -3.91 3.16
CA ARG A 100 -5.37 -3.93 4.61
C ARG A 100 -5.16 -2.52 5.17
N ARG A 101 -6.03 -2.08 6.09
CA ARG A 101 -5.79 -0.87 6.87
C ARG A 101 -4.76 -1.14 7.96
N VAL A 102 -3.67 -0.38 7.96
CA VAL A 102 -2.53 -0.59 8.85
C VAL A 102 -2.37 0.60 9.78
N ARG A 103 -2.33 0.32 11.09
CA ARG A 103 -1.94 1.31 12.09
C ARG A 103 -0.43 1.54 11.98
N PRO A 104 0.09 2.77 12.09
CA PRO A 104 1.53 3.02 12.17
C PRO A 104 2.21 2.20 13.28
N TYR A 105 3.36 1.61 12.96
CA TYR A 105 4.23 0.90 13.89
C TYR A 105 5.69 1.00 13.46
N GLY A 106 6.60 0.56 14.34
CA GLY A 106 8.02 0.54 14.02
C GLY A 106 8.66 1.93 14.04
N ALA A 107 9.86 2.04 13.47
CA ALA A 107 10.68 3.25 13.55
C ALA A 107 10.06 4.46 12.81
N TRP A 108 9.13 4.22 11.91
CA TRP A 108 8.50 5.25 11.06
C TRP A 108 7.20 5.81 11.65
N ALA A 109 6.66 5.21 12.70
CA ALA A 109 5.36 5.60 13.25
C ALA A 109 5.35 7.03 13.81
N GLU A 110 6.46 7.47 14.41
CA GLU A 110 6.60 8.84 14.94
C GLU A 110 6.68 9.88 13.83
N LEU A 111 7.33 9.55 12.71
CA LEU A 111 7.48 10.45 11.56
C LEU A 111 6.21 10.52 10.71
N TYR A 112 5.48 9.41 10.60
CA TYR A 112 4.29 9.28 9.76
C TYR A 112 3.09 8.75 10.57
N PRO A 113 2.54 9.55 11.50
CA PRO A 113 1.52 9.13 12.47
C PRO A 113 0.08 9.12 11.91
N TRP A 114 -0.10 8.68 10.66
CA TRP A 114 -1.40 8.56 9.98
C TRP A 114 -1.53 7.17 9.36
N ASP A 115 -2.74 6.81 8.93
CA ASP A 115 -3.02 5.45 8.45
C ASP A 115 -2.15 5.03 7.24
N TRP A 116 -1.70 3.79 7.28
CA TRP A 116 -0.94 3.12 6.22
C TRP A 116 -1.80 2.05 5.57
N ILE A 117 -1.36 1.54 4.42
CA ILE A 117 -1.99 0.39 3.78
C ILE A 117 -1.00 -0.76 3.59
N GLY A 118 -1.50 -1.98 3.75
CA GLY A 118 -0.71 -3.20 3.59
C GLY A 118 -1.24 -4.09 2.47
N ASP A 119 -0.33 -4.78 1.79
CA ASP A 119 -0.60 -5.82 0.79
C ASP A 119 -1.65 -5.44 -0.28
N PRO A 120 -1.54 -4.28 -0.97
CA PRO A 120 -2.52 -3.85 -1.95
C PRO A 120 -2.56 -4.77 -3.18
N TYR A 121 -3.75 -5.26 -3.52
CA TYR A 121 -3.98 -6.12 -4.69
C TYR A 121 -5.25 -5.74 -5.46
N SER A 122 -5.29 -6.05 -6.74
CA SER A 122 -6.48 -5.87 -7.58
C SER A 122 -7.24 -7.20 -7.72
N PRO A 123 -8.47 -7.36 -7.19
CA PRO A 123 -9.20 -8.62 -7.24
C PRO A 123 -9.41 -9.16 -8.66
N GLU A 124 -9.70 -8.28 -9.63
CA GLU A 124 -9.94 -8.65 -11.04
C GLU A 124 -8.73 -9.36 -11.68
N PHE A 125 -7.53 -9.09 -11.19
CA PHE A 125 -6.28 -9.59 -11.76
C PHE A 125 -5.72 -10.75 -10.92
N THR A 126 -5.77 -10.61 -9.60
CA THR A 126 -5.26 -11.64 -8.67
C THR A 126 -6.18 -12.86 -8.58
N VAL A 127 -7.50 -12.69 -8.67
CA VAL A 127 -8.46 -13.81 -8.56
C VAL A 127 -8.68 -14.50 -9.90
N GLU A 128 -8.57 -13.79 -11.03
CA GLU A 128 -8.71 -14.38 -12.38
C GLU A 128 -7.39 -14.91 -12.96
N GLY A 129 -6.27 -14.82 -12.23
CA GLY A 129 -4.96 -15.31 -12.69
C GLY A 129 -4.34 -14.48 -13.83
N LYS A 130 -4.67 -13.19 -13.91
CA LYS A 130 -4.07 -12.24 -14.86
C LYS A 130 -3.11 -11.32 -14.11
N VAL A 131 -1.83 -11.35 -14.43
CA VAL A 131 -0.86 -10.39 -13.87
C VAL A 131 -0.87 -9.13 -14.72
N GLU A 132 -1.42 -8.03 -14.22
CA GLU A 132 -1.18 -6.69 -14.80
C GLU A 132 -0.03 -6.02 -14.05
N GLY A 133 1.04 -5.72 -14.78
CA GLY A 133 2.04 -4.73 -14.40
C GLY A 133 1.83 -3.52 -15.29
N VAL A 134 0.89 -2.64 -14.94
CA VAL A 134 0.80 -1.32 -15.56
C VAL A 134 0.83 -0.33 -14.42
N TYR A 135 1.94 0.40 -14.29
CA TYR A 135 2.03 1.85 -14.10
C TYR A 135 3.48 2.29 -14.32
#